data_AF-A0AA38IH95-F1
#
_entry.id   AF-A0AA38IH95-F1
#
_cell.length_a   1.000
_cell.length_b   1.000
_cell.length_c   1.000
_cell.angle_alpha   90.00
_cell.angle_beta   90.00
_cell.angle_gamma   90.00
#
_symmetry.space_group_name_H-M   'P 1'
#
loop_
_entity.id
_entity.type
_entity.pdbx_description
1 polymer ?
#
loop_
_entity_poly.entity_id
_entity_poly.type
_entity_poly.pdbx_seq_one_letter_code
_entity_poly.pdbx_strand_id
1 'polypeptide(L)'
;MFYIDSLGGVDRFDFDATSGTISNRVRWFTLEKLGIPGIPDGMTIDSDGNLWVAVVGASRVVKVDGSKSETLLDTVNIPTEQVTSVTFGGQNLDELYVTTGFIYFRGVKPSRPAAGAIYRVTGLGVQGLPAANFKLND
;
A
#
# COMPACT_ATOMS: atom_id res chain seq x y z
N MET A 1 -13.98 0.27 -4.29
CA MET A 1 -12.61 0.31 -4.84
C MET A 1 -11.80 1.35 -4.09
N PHE A 2 -10.50 1.10 -3.90
CA PHE A 2 -9.56 2.10 -3.37
C PHE A 2 -8.54 2.46 -4.44
N TYR A 3 -8.09 3.72 -4.45
CA TYR A 3 -7.14 4.22 -5.43
C TYR A 3 -6.23 5.27 -4.80
N ILE A 4 -4.98 5.35 -5.28
CA ILE A 4 -3.98 6.27 -4.77
C ILE A 4 -3.59 7.26 -5.86
N ASP A 5 -3.67 8.53 -5.53
CA ASP A 5 -2.88 9.58 -6.17
C ASP A 5 -1.83 10.02 -5.15
N SER A 6 -0.55 9.81 -5.44
CA SER A 6 0.55 10.07 -4.50
C SER A 6 0.60 11.52 -3.98
N LEU A 7 0.10 12.49 -4.74
CA LEU A 7 0.04 13.88 -4.29
C LEU A 7 -1.27 14.22 -3.57
N GLY A 8 -2.28 13.37 -3.71
CA GLY A 8 -3.60 13.56 -3.10
C GLY A 8 -3.75 12.79 -1.79
N GLY A 9 -3.58 11.48 -1.82
CA GLY A 9 -3.95 10.55 -0.76
C GLY A 9 -4.62 9.30 -1.31
N VAL A 10 -5.29 8.56 -0.43
CA VAL A 10 -6.05 7.36 -0.80
C VAL A 10 -7.52 7.71 -0.84
N ASP A 11 -8.15 7.42 -1.97
CA ASP A 11 -9.58 7.62 -2.19
C ASP A 11 -10.32 6.29 -2.20
N ARG A 12 -11.59 6.35 -1.84
CA ARG A 12 -12.56 5.27 -1.97
C ARG A 12 -13.61 5.65 -3.01
N PHE A 13 -14.05 4.65 -3.76
CA PHE A 13 -15.14 4.73 -4.73
C PHE A 13 -16.11 3.60 -4.48
N ASP A 14 -17.39 3.85 -4.77
CA ASP A 14 -18.31 2.77 -5.05
C ASP A 14 -17.91 2.13 -6.39
N PHE A 15 -17.88 0.80 -6.44
CA PHE A 15 -17.49 0.04 -7.61
C PHE A 15 -18.57 -0.98 -7.94
N ASP A 16 -19.15 -0.86 -9.12
CA ASP A 16 -20.09 -1.85 -9.64
C ASP A 16 -19.31 -2.94 -10.39
N ALA A 17 -19.23 -4.13 -9.78
CA ALA A 17 -18.52 -5.27 -10.34
C ALA A 17 -19.14 -5.82 -11.64
N THR A 18 -20.40 -5.48 -11.94
CA THR A 18 -21.09 -5.91 -13.17
C THR A 18 -20.69 -5.04 -14.35
N SER A 19 -20.76 -3.71 -14.18
CA SER A 19 -20.48 -2.75 -15.25
C SER A 19 -19.01 -2.29 -15.29
N GLY A 20 -18.25 -2.52 -14.23
CA GLY A 20 -16.88 -2.02 -14.08
C GLY A 20 -16.79 -0.51 -13.82
N THR A 21 -17.91 0.14 -13.52
CA THR A 21 -17.96 1.59 -13.29
C THR A 21 -17.62 1.98 -11.86
N ILE A 22 -17.05 3.17 -11.69
CA ILE A 22 -16.74 3.79 -10.39
C ILE A 22 -17.53 5.08 -10.20
N SER A 23 -17.98 5.33 -8.97
CA SER A 23 -18.71 6.55 -8.60
C SER A 23 -18.42 6.96 -7.15
N ASN A 24 -19.00 8.09 -6.72
CA ASN A 24 -18.97 8.55 -5.33
C ASN A 24 -17.56 8.60 -4.72
N ARG A 25 -16.64 9.32 -5.39
CA ARG A 25 -15.27 9.52 -4.90
C ARG A 25 -15.30 10.19 -3.52
N VAL A 26 -14.67 9.56 -2.54
CA VAL A 26 -14.46 10.10 -1.19
C VAL A 26 -12.99 9.98 -0.84
N ARG A 27 -12.39 11.05 -0.29
CA ARG A 27 -11.07 10.97 0.31
C ARG A 27 -11.12 10.04 1.53
N TRP A 28 -10.46 8.89 1.45
CA TRP A 28 -10.47 7.89 2.51
C TRP A 28 -9.48 8.21 3.62
N PHE A 29 -8.24 8.56 3.25
CA PHE A 29 -7.28 9.15 4.18
C PHE A 29 -6.19 9.93 3.43
N THR A 30 -5.50 10.81 4.17
CA THR A 30 -4.21 11.40 3.74
C THR A 30 -3.16 11.05 4.77
N LEU A 31 -1.90 10.92 4.34
CA LEU A 31 -0.79 10.70 5.28
C LEU A 31 -0.65 11.86 6.26
N GLU A 32 -0.92 13.10 5.83
CA GLU A 32 -0.95 14.28 6.68
C GLU A 32 -1.92 14.13 7.87
N LYS A 33 -3.16 13.69 7.62
CA LYS A 33 -4.16 13.48 8.68
C LYS A 33 -3.78 12.32 9.61
N LEU A 34 -2.97 11.39 9.13
CA LEU A 34 -2.38 10.32 9.94
C LEU A 34 -1.06 10.74 10.63
N GLY A 35 -0.57 11.97 10.43
CA GLY A 35 0.69 12.44 10.99
C GLY A 35 1.93 11.76 10.40
N ILE A 36 1.84 11.25 9.17
CA ILE A 36 2.89 10.49 8.50
C ILE A 36 3.50 11.33 7.37
N PRO A 37 4.85 11.45 7.30
CA PRO A 37 5.50 12.14 6.19
C PRO A 37 5.52 11.29 4.93
N GLY A 38 5.96 11.87 3.82
CA GLY A 38 6.12 11.15 2.54
C GLY A 38 4.90 11.23 1.64
N ILE A 39 4.78 10.26 0.74
CA ILE A 39 3.65 10.11 -0.20
C ILE A 39 3.21 8.64 -0.26
N PRO A 40 1.90 8.35 -0.36
CA PRO A 40 1.44 6.99 -0.59
C PRO A 40 1.78 6.58 -2.03
N ASP A 41 2.14 5.31 -2.23
CA ASP A 41 2.49 4.77 -3.55
C ASP A 41 1.64 3.51 -3.81
N GLY A 42 2.24 2.32 -3.85
CA GLY A 42 1.51 1.06 -4.00
C GLY A 42 0.74 0.62 -2.76
N MET A 43 -0.32 -0.16 -2.97
CA MET A 43 -1.20 -0.65 -1.92
C MET A 43 -1.74 -2.04 -2.24
N THR A 44 -2.01 -2.82 -1.19
CA THR A 44 -2.79 -4.06 -1.24
C THR A 44 -3.83 -4.09 -0.10
N ILE A 45 -4.69 -5.11 -0.07
CA ILE A 45 -5.71 -5.31 0.97
C ILE A 45 -5.56 -6.72 1.55
N ASP A 46 -5.73 -6.85 2.87
CA ASP A 46 -5.77 -8.16 3.54
C ASP A 46 -7.19 -8.76 3.60
N SER A 47 -7.29 -10.00 4.05
CA SER A 47 -8.55 -10.75 4.15
C SER A 47 -9.57 -10.12 5.12
N ASP A 48 -9.09 -9.28 6.04
CA ASP A 48 -9.92 -8.58 7.03
C ASP A 48 -10.39 -7.21 6.48
N GLY A 49 -9.98 -6.84 5.27
CA GLY A 49 -10.35 -5.58 4.63
C GLY A 49 -9.46 -4.40 5.01
N ASN A 50 -8.28 -4.63 5.62
CA ASN A 50 -7.35 -3.55 5.94
C ASN A 50 -6.43 -3.26 4.76
N LEU A 51 -6.15 -1.98 4.54
CA LEU A 51 -5.26 -1.51 3.49
C LEU A 51 -3.81 -1.51 3.99
N TRP A 52 -2.92 -2.08 3.20
CA TRP A 52 -1.48 -2.01 3.41
C TRP A 52 -0.89 -1.07 2.37
N VAL A 53 -0.35 0.07 2.78
CA VAL A 53 0.09 1.14 1.89
C VAL A 53 1.58 1.40 2.05
N ALA A 54 2.33 1.28 0.96
CA ALA A 54 3.72 1.68 0.89
C ALA A 54 3.84 3.20 0.97
N VAL A 55 4.84 3.69 1.72
CA VAL A 55 5.07 5.13 1.88
C VAL A 55 6.47 5.51 1.44
N VAL A 56 6.54 6.23 0.31
CA VAL A 56 7.80 6.76 -0.22
C VAL A 56 8.26 7.94 0.63
N GLY A 57 9.52 7.91 1.06
CA GLY A 57 10.15 8.93 1.89
C GLY A 57 9.87 8.79 3.38
N ALA A 58 9.35 7.64 3.84
CA ALA A 58 8.99 7.45 5.26
C ALA A 58 9.42 6.11 5.87
N SER A 59 10.15 5.28 5.12
CA SER A 59 10.72 4.01 5.60
C SER A 59 9.69 3.04 6.19
N ARG A 60 8.49 3.00 5.61
CA ARG A 60 7.40 2.21 6.19
C ARG A 60 6.35 1.75 5.20
N VAL A 61 5.64 0.71 5.62
CA VAL A 61 4.30 0.35 5.16
C VAL A 61 3.33 0.64 6.29
N VAL A 62 2.17 1.20 5.99
CA VAL A 62 1.13 1.51 6.99
C VAL A 62 -0.07 0.60 6.79
N LYS A 63 -0.63 0.08 7.89
CA LYS A 63 -1.89 -0.67 7.90
C LYS A 63 -3.01 0.29 8.31
N VAL A 64 -4.02 0.44 7.45
CA VAL A 64 -5.13 1.39 7.64
C VAL A 64 -6.45 0.63 7.54
N ASP A 65 -7.43 1.03 8.33
CA ASP A 65 -8.77 0.45 8.32
C ASP A 65 -9.48 0.74 6.98
N GLY A 66 -9.95 -0.30 6.29
CA GLY A 66 -10.71 -0.16 5.05
C GLY A 66 -12.20 0.12 5.25
N SER A 67 -12.71 0.00 6.47
CA SER A 67 -14.10 0.25 6.85
C SER A 67 -14.31 1.63 7.49
N LYS A 68 -13.25 2.20 8.10
CA LYS A 68 -13.28 3.50 8.76
C LYS A 68 -12.19 4.44 8.23
N SER A 69 -12.61 5.58 7.68
CA SER A 69 -11.69 6.62 7.17
C SER A 69 -10.71 7.11 8.24
N GLU A 70 -9.52 7.53 7.80
CA GLU A 70 -8.52 8.20 8.65
C GLU A 70 -8.11 7.40 9.91
N THR A 71 -8.17 6.07 9.86
CA THR A 71 -7.88 5.20 11.00
C THR A 71 -6.63 4.34 10.72
N LEU A 72 -5.49 4.76 11.28
CA LEU A 72 -4.25 3.98 11.27
C LEU A 72 -4.37 2.83 12.28
N LEU A 73 -4.07 1.61 11.85
CA LEU A 73 -4.10 0.40 12.67
C LEU A 73 -2.70 -0.01 13.12
N ASP A 74 -1.73 0.03 12.21
CA ASP A 74 -0.35 -0.40 12.50
C ASP A 74 0.67 0.21 11.51
N THR A 75 1.95 0.05 11.79
CA THR A 75 3.07 0.47 10.92
C THR A 75 4.19 -0.56 10.95
N VAL A 76 4.64 -0.96 9.76
CA VAL A 76 5.80 -1.83 9.56
C VAL A 76 6.96 -0.99 9.06
N ASN A 77 8.07 -0.97 9.80
CA ASN A 77 9.29 -0.29 9.40
C ASN A 77 10.06 -1.10 8.35
N ILE A 78 10.54 -0.43 7.31
CA ILE A 78 11.37 -0.99 6.23
C ILE A 78 12.71 -0.26 6.25
N PRO A 79 13.86 -0.94 6.12
CA PRO A 79 15.18 -0.32 6.33
C PRO A 79 15.66 0.54 5.13
N THR A 80 14.73 1.18 4.41
CA THR A 80 15.02 2.20 3.39
C THR A 80 13.80 3.09 3.18
N GLU A 81 14.04 4.35 2.86
CA GLU A 81 13.05 5.43 2.78
C GLU A 81 12.07 5.26 1.63
N GLN A 82 12.53 4.72 0.51
CA GLN A 82 11.80 4.71 -0.75
C GLN A 82 10.95 3.45 -0.89
N VAL A 83 9.99 3.24 0.01
CA VAL A 83 9.06 2.09 -0.04
C VAL A 83 8.00 2.34 -1.11
N THR A 84 7.93 1.49 -2.13
CA THR A 84 7.17 1.78 -3.38
C THR A 84 5.90 0.97 -3.54
N SER A 85 5.88 -0.31 -3.18
CA SER A 85 4.66 -1.12 -3.31
C SER A 85 4.70 -2.33 -2.38
N VAL A 86 3.55 -2.98 -2.25
CA VAL A 86 3.35 -4.15 -1.39
C VAL A 86 2.41 -5.17 -2.03
N THR A 87 2.64 -6.45 -1.76
CA THR A 87 1.71 -7.53 -2.09
C THR A 87 1.89 -8.70 -1.14
N PHE A 88 0.82 -9.41 -0.83
CA PHE A 88 0.90 -10.66 -0.08
C PHE A 88 1.29 -11.82 -1.00
N GLY A 89 2.07 -12.75 -0.45
CA GLY A 89 2.55 -13.95 -1.12
C GLY A 89 2.92 -15.03 -0.09
N GLY A 90 3.79 -15.95 -0.51
CA GLY A 90 4.05 -17.17 0.26
C GLY A 90 2.93 -18.21 0.10
N GLN A 91 3.16 -19.41 0.61
CA GLN A 91 2.24 -20.53 0.43
C GLN A 91 0.86 -20.27 1.06
N ASN A 92 0.83 -19.51 2.16
CA ASN A 92 -0.39 -19.24 2.92
C ASN A 92 -0.90 -17.80 2.74
N LEU A 93 -0.33 -17.04 1.80
CA LEU A 93 -0.61 -15.61 1.60
C LEU A 93 -0.38 -14.73 2.86
N ASP A 94 0.52 -15.14 3.75
CA ASP A 94 0.84 -14.48 5.03
C ASP A 94 2.22 -13.79 5.03
N GLU A 95 2.89 -13.75 3.87
CA GLU A 95 4.16 -13.05 3.67
C GLU A 95 3.92 -11.75 2.88
N LEU A 96 4.14 -10.58 3.47
CA LEU A 96 4.05 -9.31 2.75
C LEU A 96 5.38 -9.01 2.06
N TYR A 97 5.40 -9.08 0.73
CA TYR A 97 6.52 -8.65 -0.09
C TYR A 97 6.43 -7.14 -0.32
N VAL A 98 7.56 -6.46 -0.15
CA VAL A 98 7.66 -5.00 -0.20
C VAL A 98 8.76 -4.61 -1.18
N THR A 99 8.42 -3.83 -2.20
CA THR A 99 9.38 -3.29 -3.16
C THR A 99 9.85 -1.91 -2.75
N THR A 100 11.11 -1.59 -3.03
CA THR A 100 11.69 -0.28 -2.74
C THR A 100 12.39 0.29 -3.97
N GLY A 101 12.53 1.62 -4.02
CA GLY A 101 13.15 2.34 -5.13
C GLY A 101 14.60 2.72 -4.85
N PHE A 102 15.40 2.79 -5.91
CA PHE A 102 16.73 3.41 -5.88
C PHE A 102 16.66 4.82 -6.50
N ILE A 103 15.91 5.72 -5.87
CA ILE A 103 15.63 7.06 -6.40
C ILE A 103 15.95 8.15 -5.39
N TYR A 104 16.38 9.32 -5.88
CA TYR A 104 16.46 10.52 -5.07
C TYR A 104 15.07 11.12 -4.87
N PHE A 105 14.70 11.39 -3.63
CA PHE A 105 13.41 11.98 -3.31
C PHE A 105 13.55 12.96 -2.16
N ARG A 106 13.04 14.19 -2.35
CA ARG A 106 13.10 15.28 -1.34
C ARG A 106 14.50 15.47 -0.73
N GLY A 107 15.54 15.37 -1.54
CA GLY A 107 16.94 15.53 -1.11
C GLY A 107 17.55 14.30 -0.41
N VAL A 108 16.79 13.24 -0.18
CA VAL A 108 17.30 11.98 0.37
C VAL A 108 17.96 11.15 -0.74
N LYS A 109 19.24 10.82 -0.54
CA LYS A 109 20.00 9.94 -1.43
C LYS A 109 19.77 8.47 -1.04
N PRO A 110 19.41 7.58 -1.99
CA PRO A 110 19.28 6.16 -1.69
C PRO A 110 20.64 5.55 -1.31
N SER A 111 20.65 4.72 -0.26
CA SER A 111 21.85 4.02 0.23
C SER A 111 21.82 2.54 -0.14
N ARG A 112 22.98 1.99 -0.54
CA ARG A 112 23.13 0.54 -0.78
C ARG A 112 23.54 -0.16 0.52
N PRO A 113 23.14 -1.43 0.73
CA PRO A 113 22.36 -2.27 -0.18
C PRO A 113 20.83 -2.11 -0.02
N ALA A 114 20.38 -1.31 0.94
CA ALA A 114 18.98 -1.32 1.36
C ALA A 114 18.00 -0.71 0.35
N ALA A 115 18.36 0.40 -0.29
CA ALA A 115 17.54 1.01 -1.33
C ALA A 115 17.52 0.16 -2.60
N GLY A 116 16.34 -0.01 -3.20
CA GLY A 116 16.14 -0.84 -4.39
C GLY A 116 16.06 -2.35 -4.10
N ALA A 117 16.19 -2.78 -2.84
CA ALA A 117 15.99 -4.16 -2.45
C ALA A 117 14.50 -4.52 -2.36
N ILE A 118 14.23 -5.83 -2.37
CA ILE A 118 12.92 -6.40 -2.04
C ILE A 118 12.99 -6.95 -0.62
N TYR A 119 11.99 -6.62 0.18
CA TYR A 119 11.84 -7.12 1.54
C TYR A 119 10.67 -8.10 1.62
N ARG A 120 10.77 -9.01 2.58
CA ARG A 120 9.69 -9.91 2.96
C ARG A 120 9.42 -9.75 4.44
N VAL A 121 8.16 -9.50 4.79
CA VAL A 121 7.70 -9.32 6.16
C VAL A 121 6.76 -10.47 6.51
N THR A 122 7.00 -11.12 7.65
CA THR A 122 6.24 -12.29 8.12
C THR A 122 5.77 -12.06 9.55
N GLY A 123 4.81 -12.86 10.03
CA GLY A 123 4.31 -12.75 11.40
C GLY A 123 3.35 -11.57 11.62
N LEU A 124 2.69 -11.11 10.55
CA LEU A 124 1.71 -10.01 10.60
C LEU A 124 0.35 -10.42 11.17
N GLY A 125 0.11 -11.73 11.35
CA GLY A 125 -1.13 -12.26 11.91
C GLY A 125 -2.36 -12.13 10.99
N VAL A 126 -2.15 -11.79 9.71
CA VAL A 126 -3.19 -11.65 8.68
C VAL A 126 -2.76 -12.35 7.40
N GLN A 127 -3.73 -12.62 6.52
CA GLN A 127 -3.51 -13.17 5.19
C GLN A 127 -3.95 -12.17 4.13
N GLY A 128 -3.30 -12.18 2.98
CA GLY A 128 -3.76 -11.50 1.79
C GLY A 128 -4.78 -12.30 0.99
N LEU A 129 -5.06 -11.79 -0.20
CA LEU A 129 -5.92 -12.43 -1.19
C LEU A 129 -5.09 -12.86 -2.42
N PRO A 130 -5.49 -13.92 -3.13
CA PRO A 130 -4.84 -14.30 -4.38
C PRO A 130 -4.86 -13.14 -5.39
N ALA A 131 -3.77 -12.95 -6.12
CA ALA A 131 -3.73 -11.98 -7.21
C ALA A 131 -4.73 -12.37 -8.31
N ALA A 132 -5.49 -11.39 -8.79
CA ALA A 132 -6.39 -11.59 -9.91
C ALA A 132 -5.59 -11.63 -11.23
N ASN A 133 -5.88 -12.62 -12.07
CA ASN A 133 -5.39 -12.64 -13.45
C ASN A 133 -6.26 -11.74 -14.33
N PHE A 134 -5.62 -11.01 -15.24
CA PHE A 134 -6.34 -10.28 -16.27
C PHE A 134 -7.05 -11.26 -17.22
N LYS A 135 -8.32 -11.00 -17.53
CA LYS A 135 -9.10 -11.77 -18.50
C LYS A 135 -9.31 -10.93 -19.75
N LEU A 136 -8.90 -11.46 -20.90
CA LEU A 136 -9.24 -10.87 -22.19
C LEU A 136 -10.69 -11.20 -22.53
N ASN A 137 -11.37 -10.27 -23.19
CA ASN A 137 -12.65 -10.58 -23.83
C ASN A 137 -12.32 -11.31 -25.14
N ASP A 138 -12.78 -12.55 -25.26
CA ASP A 138 -12.74 -13.32 -26.52
C ASP A 138 -13.73 -12.73 -27.55
#